data_AF-A0A1G2KTY1-F1
#
_entry.id   AF-A0A1G2KTY1-F1
#
_cell.length_a   1.000
_cell.length_b   1.000
_cell.length_c   1.000
_cell.angle_alpha   90.00
_cell.angle_beta   90.00
_cell.angle_gamma   90.00
#
_symmetry.space_group_name_H-M   'P 1'
#
loop_
_entity.id
_entity.type
_entity.pdbx_description
1 polymer ?
#
loop_
_entity_poly.entity_id
_entity_poly.type
_entity_poly.pdbx_seq_one_letter_code
_entity_poly.pdbx_strand_id
1 'polypeptide(L)'
;MVYSEGDARAPITFYHMKTLLFWIPWSVLSFIILGTFYAKYKTAYVRALKIGAFGVNVLVLFLFFFPWIPESGATGLGLLRGGNYWAWIIFGLLCSASVLYCVPRTSLLKTGALMQCLGAVLMIVAMTQLVPGTVTLSFRFIAPIVASLLLLINSVIALVLWHQLQLKDKIL
;
A
#
# COMPACT_ATOMS: atom_id res chain seq x y z
N MET A 1 13.18 51.49 12.75
CA MET A 1 12.02 50.75 13.28
C MET A 1 12.55 49.45 13.86
N VAL A 2 12.31 49.27 15.16
CA VAL A 2 12.82 48.17 15.98
C VAL A 2 12.07 46.89 15.62
N TYR A 3 12.80 45.82 15.28
CA TYR A 3 12.24 44.46 15.27
C TYR A 3 12.06 44.03 16.73
N SER A 4 10.82 44.00 17.20
CA SER A 4 10.49 43.43 18.50
C SER A 4 10.33 41.92 18.34
N GLU A 5 11.34 41.17 18.75
CA GLU A 5 11.21 39.77 19.14
C GLU A 5 10.23 39.68 20.31
N GLY A 6 9.11 38.97 20.13
CA GLY A 6 8.18 38.69 21.21
C GLY A 6 6.76 38.48 20.75
N ASP A 7 6.44 37.28 20.26
CA ASP A 7 5.51 36.37 20.98
C ASP A 7 5.47 34.98 20.32
N ALA A 8 6.56 34.23 20.46
CA ALA A 8 6.69 32.85 19.98
C ALA A 8 6.07 31.85 20.97
N ARG A 9 4.78 31.97 21.27
CA ARG A 9 4.02 30.95 22.02
C ARG A 9 2.61 30.74 21.45
N ALA A 10 2.53 30.44 20.15
CA ALA A 10 1.36 29.74 19.62
C ALA A 10 1.29 28.32 20.21
N PRO A 11 0.12 27.83 20.67
CA PRO A 11 0.02 26.58 21.41
C PRO A 11 0.31 25.37 20.51
N ILE A 12 1.50 24.80 20.66
CA ILE A 12 1.96 23.57 19.97
C ILE A 12 1.09 22.35 20.37
N THR A 13 0.21 22.47 21.36
CA THR A 13 -0.27 21.34 22.15
C THR A 13 -1.45 20.56 21.56
N PHE A 14 -2.46 21.20 20.97
CA PHE A 14 -3.73 20.48 20.72
C PHE A 14 -3.72 19.56 19.49
N TYR A 15 -3.13 19.99 18.38
CA TYR A 15 -3.03 19.17 17.15
C TYR A 15 -2.03 18.03 17.30
N HIS A 16 -0.87 18.28 17.92
CA HIS A 16 0.14 17.25 18.20
C HIS A 16 -0.38 16.22 19.19
N MET A 17 -1.10 16.62 20.25
CA MET A 17 -1.70 15.66 21.20
C MET A 17 -2.76 14.78 20.55
N LYS A 18 -3.65 15.32 19.72
CA LYS A 18 -4.63 14.51 18.96
C LYS A 18 -3.96 13.52 18.02
N THR A 19 -2.86 13.95 17.38
CA THR A 19 -2.08 13.12 16.47
C THR A 19 -1.38 11.99 17.25
N LEU A 20 -0.70 12.31 18.35
CA LEU A 20 -0.08 11.32 19.25
C LEU A 20 -1.10 10.32 19.82
N LEU A 21 -2.27 10.79 20.24
CA LEU A 21 -3.35 9.95 20.76
C LEU A 21 -3.94 9.01 19.70
N PHE A 22 -3.79 9.30 18.41
CA PHE A 22 -4.14 8.37 17.35
C PHE A 22 -3.01 7.37 17.09
N TRP A 23 -1.76 7.85 16.96
CA TRP A 23 -0.62 7.00 16.59
C TRP A 23 -0.17 6.04 17.70
N ILE A 24 -0.31 6.40 18.98
CA ILE A 24 0.12 5.53 20.09
C ILE A 24 -0.76 4.27 20.18
N PRO A 25 -2.09 4.35 20.31
CA PRO A 25 -2.94 3.16 20.30
C PRO A 25 -2.83 2.39 18.98
N TRP A 26 -2.71 3.09 17.85
CA TRP A 26 -2.55 2.45 16.55
C TRP A 26 -1.25 1.65 16.44
N SER A 27 -0.14 2.17 16.97
CA SER A 27 1.15 1.46 16.97
C SER A 27 1.14 0.26 17.93
N VAL A 28 0.53 0.39 19.11
CA VAL A 28 0.35 -0.73 20.06
C VAL A 28 -0.53 -1.81 19.46
N LEU A 29 -1.66 -1.44 18.85
CA LEU A 29 -2.56 -2.39 18.19
C LEU A 29 -1.86 -3.10 17.02
N SER A 30 -1.09 -2.34 16.22
CA SER A 30 -0.29 -2.90 15.14
C SER A 30 0.75 -3.89 15.66
N PHE A 31 1.44 -3.57 16.76
CA PHE A 31 2.42 -4.45 17.39
C PHE A 31 1.79 -5.76 17.90
N ILE A 32 0.62 -5.69 18.54
CA ILE A 32 -0.10 -6.87 19.04
C ILE A 32 -0.55 -7.76 17.88
N ILE A 33 -1.12 -7.17 16.83
CA ILE A 33 -1.57 -7.90 15.64
C ILE A 33 -0.37 -8.56 14.96
N LEU A 34 0.72 -7.83 14.72
CA LEU A 34 1.94 -8.37 14.12
C LEU A 34 2.53 -9.51 14.96
N GLY A 35 2.60 -9.33 16.28
CA GLY A 35 3.11 -10.35 17.21
C GLY A 35 2.30 -11.65 17.17
N THR A 36 0.97 -11.55 17.00
CA THR A 36 0.08 -12.71 16.89
C THR A 36 0.40 -13.55 15.65
N PHE A 37 0.72 -12.89 14.53
CA PHE A 37 1.15 -13.61 13.33
C PHE A 37 2.60 -14.10 13.48
N TYR A 38 3.53 -13.30 13.98
CA TYR A 38 4.96 -13.67 14.07
C TYR A 38 5.25 -14.86 14.98
N ALA A 39 4.46 -15.08 16.05
CA ALA A 39 4.84 -16.04 17.10
C ALA A 39 4.48 -17.50 16.82
N LYS A 40 3.42 -17.79 16.04
CA LYS A 40 2.96 -19.17 15.81
C LYS A 40 2.49 -19.40 14.38
N TYR A 41 3.05 -20.43 13.75
CA TYR A 41 2.58 -20.90 12.44
C TYR A 41 1.17 -21.48 12.55
N LYS A 42 0.25 -21.00 11.71
CA LYS A 42 -1.08 -21.61 11.52
C LYS A 42 -1.46 -21.60 10.05
N THR A 43 -1.85 -22.75 9.51
CA THR A 43 -2.32 -22.89 8.12
C THR A 43 -3.51 -21.97 7.81
N ALA A 44 -4.38 -21.73 8.79
CA ALA A 44 -5.49 -20.79 8.68
C ALA A 44 -5.01 -19.34 8.45
N TYR A 45 -3.93 -18.91 9.11
CA TYR A 45 -3.37 -17.57 8.93
C TYR A 45 -2.76 -17.40 7.54
N VAL A 46 -2.04 -18.41 7.04
CA VAL A 46 -1.52 -18.40 5.67
C VAL A 46 -2.66 -18.27 4.65
N ARG A 47 -3.74 -19.04 4.81
CA ARG A 47 -4.90 -18.93 3.92
C ARG A 47 -5.56 -17.54 4.00
N ALA A 48 -5.77 -17.01 5.21
CA ALA A 48 -6.35 -15.69 5.40
C ALA A 48 -5.49 -14.58 4.79
N LEU A 49 -4.17 -14.62 5.00
CA LEU A 49 -3.22 -13.66 4.43
C LEU A 49 -3.17 -13.74 2.90
N LYS A 50 -3.22 -14.95 2.31
CA LYS A 50 -3.32 -15.12 0.85
C LYS A 50 -4.58 -14.49 0.27
N ILE A 51 -5.74 -14.75 0.89
CA ILE A 51 -7.02 -14.20 0.45
C ILE A 51 -7.04 -12.68 0.64
N GLY A 52 -6.53 -12.18 1.76
CA GLY A 52 -6.40 -10.75 2.01
C GLY A 52 -5.51 -10.08 0.96
N ALA A 53 -4.35 -10.65 0.67
CA ALA A 53 -3.43 -10.08 -0.30
C ALA A 53 -4.00 -10.07 -1.73
N PHE A 54 -4.68 -11.14 -2.11
CA PHE A 54 -5.41 -11.21 -3.37
C PHE A 54 -6.55 -10.19 -3.43
N GLY A 55 -7.37 -10.09 -2.36
CA GLY A 55 -8.48 -9.17 -2.27
C GLY A 55 -8.04 -7.71 -2.38
N VAL A 56 -6.93 -7.34 -1.75
CA VAL A 56 -6.37 -5.99 -1.88
C VAL A 56 -5.90 -5.72 -3.31
N ASN A 57 -5.27 -6.67 -3.99
CA ASN A 57 -4.90 -6.50 -5.40
C ASN A 57 -6.13 -6.31 -6.30
N VAL A 58 -7.19 -7.07 -6.08
CA VAL A 58 -8.45 -6.92 -6.82
C VAL A 58 -9.05 -5.53 -6.57
N LEU A 59 -9.05 -5.04 -5.33
CA LEU A 59 -9.50 -3.68 -5.01
C LEU A 59 -8.67 -2.62 -5.73
N VAL A 60 -7.34 -2.77 -5.75
CA VAL A 60 -6.47 -1.84 -6.47
C VAL A 60 -6.71 -1.88 -7.97
N LEU A 61 -6.92 -3.07 -8.56
CA LEU A 61 -7.31 -3.21 -9.96
C LEU A 61 -8.66 -2.53 -10.23
N PHE A 62 -9.61 -2.60 -9.30
CA PHE A 62 -10.87 -1.87 -9.42
C PHE A 62 -10.67 -0.34 -9.38
N LEU A 63 -9.67 0.15 -8.65
CA LEU A 63 -9.33 1.58 -8.64
C LEU A 63 -8.78 2.08 -9.99
N PHE A 64 -8.35 1.21 -10.91
CA PHE A 64 -7.96 1.63 -12.28
C PHE A 64 -9.14 2.17 -13.09
N PHE A 65 -10.40 1.86 -12.73
CA PHE A 65 -11.58 2.41 -13.41
C PHE A 65 -11.86 3.88 -13.05
N PHE A 66 -11.22 4.40 -11.99
CA PHE A 66 -11.41 5.77 -11.53
C PHE A 66 -10.40 6.75 -12.15
N PRO A 67 -10.65 8.07 -12.09
CA PRO A 67 -9.73 9.09 -12.59
C PRO A 67 -8.43 9.11 -11.78
N TRP A 68 -7.30 9.09 -12.48
CA TRP A 68 -5.97 9.11 -11.87
C TRP A 68 -5.24 10.43 -12.13
N ILE A 69 -5.39 11.00 -13.33
CA ILE A 69 -4.73 12.25 -13.69
C ILE A 69 -5.72 13.42 -13.58
N PRO A 70 -5.43 14.45 -12.77
CA PRO A 70 -6.29 15.61 -12.61
C PRO A 70 -6.44 16.45 -13.89
N GLU A 71 -5.36 16.65 -14.64
CA GLU A 71 -5.33 17.53 -15.83
C GLU A 71 -6.17 16.99 -16.99
N SER A 72 -6.09 15.69 -17.26
CA SER A 72 -6.78 15.04 -18.38
C SER A 72 -8.06 14.30 -17.97
N GLY A 73 -8.26 14.08 -16.66
CA GLY A 73 -9.29 13.19 -16.15
C GLY A 73 -9.08 11.72 -16.53
N ALA A 74 -7.90 11.35 -17.05
CA ALA A 74 -7.61 10.00 -17.51
C ALA A 74 -7.72 9.00 -16.36
N THR A 75 -8.45 7.91 -16.61
CA THR A 75 -8.55 6.79 -15.67
C THR A 75 -7.32 5.90 -15.77
N GLY A 76 -7.03 5.08 -14.76
CA GLY A 76 -5.95 4.08 -14.85
C GLY A 76 -6.08 3.18 -16.08
N LEU A 77 -7.30 2.79 -16.45
CA LEU A 77 -7.57 2.05 -17.69
C LEU A 77 -7.34 2.90 -18.95
N GLY A 78 -7.67 4.19 -18.89
CA GLY A 78 -7.35 5.15 -19.95
C GLY A 78 -5.84 5.26 -20.18
N LEU A 79 -5.05 5.24 -19.11
CA LEU A 79 -3.58 5.24 -19.19
C LEU A 79 -3.03 3.97 -19.83
N LEU A 80 -3.61 2.80 -19.54
CA LEU A 80 -3.24 1.55 -20.20
C LEU A 80 -3.52 1.61 -21.71
N ARG A 81 -4.71 2.07 -22.10
CA ARG A 81 -5.09 2.22 -23.52
C ARG A 81 -4.24 3.27 -24.24
N GLY A 82 -3.84 4.33 -23.54
CA GLY A 82 -2.94 5.36 -24.03
C GLY A 82 -1.47 4.92 -24.14
N GLY A 83 -1.16 3.65 -23.85
CA GLY A 83 0.21 3.13 -23.97
C GLY A 83 1.16 3.61 -22.87
N ASN A 84 0.64 4.08 -21.73
CA ASN A 84 1.48 4.58 -20.66
C ASN A 84 2.28 3.42 -20.03
N TYR A 85 3.61 3.49 -20.16
CA TYR A 85 4.53 2.46 -19.70
C TYR A 85 4.38 2.13 -18.21
N TRP A 86 4.22 3.13 -17.35
CA TRP A 86 4.09 2.94 -15.90
C TRP A 86 2.80 2.21 -15.54
N ALA A 87 1.68 2.60 -16.16
CA ALA A 87 0.39 1.94 -15.94
C ALA A 87 0.47 0.45 -16.31
N TRP A 88 1.12 0.12 -17.44
CA TRP A 88 1.32 -1.26 -17.89
C TRP A 88 2.17 -2.09 -16.93
N ILE A 89 3.28 -1.54 -16.43
CA ILE A 89 4.12 -2.23 -15.45
C ILE A 89 3.34 -2.53 -14.16
N ILE A 90 2.67 -1.53 -13.60
CA ILE A 90 1.92 -1.69 -12.35
C ILE A 90 0.80 -2.71 -12.53
N PHE A 91 0.03 -2.61 -13.63
CA PHE A 91 -1.01 -3.56 -13.94
C PHE A 91 -0.47 -4.99 -14.10
N GLY A 92 0.62 -5.16 -14.85
CA GLY A 92 1.29 -6.44 -15.03
C GLY A 92 1.79 -7.05 -13.72
N LEU A 93 2.38 -6.24 -12.84
CA LEU A 93 2.82 -6.66 -11.51
C LEU A 93 1.65 -7.10 -10.63
N LEU A 94 0.54 -6.35 -10.63
CA LEU A 94 -0.66 -6.69 -9.85
C LEU A 94 -1.31 -7.97 -10.34
N CYS A 95 -1.44 -8.15 -11.66
CA CYS A 95 -1.96 -9.39 -12.23
C CYS A 95 -1.05 -10.58 -11.91
N SER A 96 0.26 -10.43 -12.09
CA SER A 96 1.23 -11.48 -11.81
C SER A 96 1.24 -11.87 -10.32
N ALA A 97 1.26 -10.90 -9.42
CA ALA A 97 1.19 -11.14 -7.98
C ALA A 97 -0.13 -11.84 -7.59
N SER A 98 -1.26 -11.42 -8.16
CA SER A 98 -2.57 -12.04 -7.92
C SER A 98 -2.61 -13.51 -8.36
N VAL A 99 -2.07 -13.83 -9.54
CA VAL A 99 -1.96 -15.21 -10.02
C VAL A 99 -1.07 -16.03 -9.08
N LEU A 100 0.08 -15.50 -8.67
CA LEU A 100 1.00 -16.18 -7.77
C LEU A 100 0.38 -16.48 -6.40
N TYR A 101 -0.50 -15.62 -5.90
CA TYR A 101 -1.27 -15.89 -4.66
C TYR A 101 -2.29 -17.01 -4.83
N CYS A 102 -2.80 -17.29 -6.04
CA CYS A 102 -3.70 -18.42 -6.27
C CYS A 102 -2.98 -19.78 -6.29
N VAL A 103 -1.67 -19.80 -6.60
CA VAL A 103 -0.92 -21.07 -6.73
C VAL A 103 -0.61 -21.66 -5.34
N PRO A 104 -0.70 -23.00 -5.15
CA PRO A 104 -0.40 -23.65 -3.86
C PRO A 104 1.10 -23.76 -3.52
N ARG A 105 2.00 -23.33 -4.42
CA ARG A 105 3.45 -23.54 -4.28
C ARG A 105 4.10 -22.44 -3.42
N THR A 106 4.77 -22.84 -2.34
CA THR A 106 5.40 -21.95 -1.35
C THR A 106 6.45 -21.00 -1.93
N SER A 107 7.26 -21.49 -2.88
CA SER A 107 8.29 -20.69 -3.56
C SER A 107 7.68 -19.57 -4.42
N LEU A 108 6.53 -19.81 -5.04
CA LEU A 108 5.84 -18.82 -5.88
C LEU A 108 5.17 -17.73 -5.04
N LEU A 109 4.74 -18.04 -3.82
CA LEU A 109 4.20 -17.05 -2.88
C LEU A 109 5.28 -16.05 -2.42
N LYS A 110 6.52 -16.50 -2.27
CA LYS A 110 7.68 -15.63 -1.99
C LYS A 110 7.87 -14.64 -3.14
N THR A 111 7.90 -15.12 -4.38
CA THR A 111 7.98 -14.26 -5.57
C THR A 111 6.80 -13.29 -5.67
N GLY A 112 5.58 -13.74 -5.38
CA GLY A 112 4.38 -12.89 -5.37
C GLY A 112 4.47 -11.73 -4.37
N ALA A 113 4.98 -12.00 -3.16
CA ALA A 113 5.23 -10.97 -2.16
C ALA A 113 6.29 -9.95 -2.60
N LEU A 114 7.34 -10.41 -3.28
CA LEU A 114 8.38 -9.52 -3.81
C LEU A 114 7.85 -8.63 -4.94
N MET A 115 7.07 -9.21 -5.86
CA MET A 115 6.37 -8.45 -6.91
C MET A 115 5.39 -7.43 -6.34
N GLN A 116 4.71 -7.77 -5.25
CA GLN A 116 3.80 -6.85 -4.55
C GLN A 116 4.53 -5.63 -4.01
N CYS A 117 5.63 -5.84 -3.28
CA CYS A 117 6.44 -4.76 -2.72
C CYS A 117 7.02 -3.86 -3.83
N LEU A 118 7.52 -4.48 -4.91
CA LEU A 118 7.98 -3.73 -6.08
C LEU A 118 6.85 -2.91 -6.72
N GLY A 119 5.66 -3.49 -6.87
CA GLY A 119 4.48 -2.78 -7.38
C GLY A 119 4.09 -1.58 -6.53
N ALA A 120 4.17 -1.70 -5.19
CA ALA A 120 3.89 -0.59 -4.28
C ALA A 120 4.90 0.57 -4.45
N VAL A 121 6.20 0.25 -4.53
CA VAL A 121 7.25 1.25 -4.75
C VAL A 121 7.09 1.92 -6.11
N LEU A 122 6.90 1.13 -7.17
CA LEU A 122 6.74 1.63 -8.54
C LEU A 122 5.47 2.48 -8.69
N MET A 123 4.40 2.18 -7.95
CA MET A 123 3.20 3.02 -7.91
C MET A 123 3.50 4.42 -7.37
N ILE A 124 4.30 4.53 -6.31
CA ILE A 124 4.72 5.83 -5.77
C ILE A 124 5.56 6.59 -6.79
N VAL A 125 6.52 5.92 -7.43
CA VAL A 125 7.36 6.51 -8.49
C VAL A 125 6.53 6.93 -9.70
N ALA A 126 5.57 6.12 -10.13
CA ALA A 126 4.67 6.47 -11.22
C ALA A 126 3.86 7.72 -10.90
N MET A 127 3.39 7.87 -9.65
CA MET A 127 2.65 9.04 -9.22
C MET A 127 3.48 10.33 -9.25
N THR A 128 4.77 10.28 -8.86
CA THR A 128 5.64 11.46 -8.92
C THR A 128 5.95 11.89 -10.36
N GLN A 129 5.95 10.94 -11.30
CA GLN A 129 6.21 11.19 -12.72
C GLN A 129 4.95 11.61 -13.49
N LEU A 130 3.78 11.04 -13.17
CA LEU A 130 2.52 11.27 -13.87
C LEU A 130 1.84 12.59 -13.47
N VAL A 131 2.17 13.13 -12.30
CA VAL A 131 1.63 14.40 -11.80
C VAL A 131 2.80 15.29 -11.33
N PRO A 132 3.58 15.87 -12.26
CA PRO A 132 4.68 16.76 -11.92
C PRO A 132 4.12 18.13 -11.52
N GLY A 133 3.68 18.28 -10.27
CA GLY A 133 3.21 19.57 -9.75
C GLY A 133 2.38 19.49 -8.47
N THR A 134 2.08 20.65 -7.91
CA THR A 134 1.14 20.78 -6.79
C THR A 134 -0.28 20.82 -7.34
N VAL A 135 -1.02 19.72 -7.20
CA VAL A 135 -2.42 19.66 -7.57
C VAL A 135 -3.32 19.75 -6.34
N THR A 136 -4.44 20.45 -6.48
CA THR A 136 -5.47 20.50 -5.44
C THR A 136 -6.11 19.11 -5.30
N LEU A 137 -6.01 18.56 -4.08
CA LEU A 137 -6.48 17.22 -3.77
C LEU A 137 -8.01 17.23 -3.72
N SER A 138 -8.64 16.80 -4.81
CA SER A 138 -10.09 16.64 -4.89
C SER A 138 -10.48 15.18 -4.68
N PHE A 139 -11.64 14.94 -4.05
CA PHE A 139 -12.22 13.60 -3.87
C PHE A 139 -12.33 12.82 -5.18
N ARG A 140 -12.46 13.51 -6.32
CA ARG A 140 -12.52 12.91 -7.65
C ARG A 140 -11.22 12.21 -8.08
N PHE A 141 -10.06 12.65 -7.57
CA PHE A 141 -8.73 12.15 -7.96
C PHE A 141 -8.02 11.41 -6.81
N ILE A 142 -8.78 10.96 -5.80
CA ILE A 142 -8.22 10.28 -4.63
C ILE A 142 -7.83 8.82 -4.92
N ALA A 143 -8.36 8.24 -6.00
CA ALA A 143 -8.16 6.84 -6.38
C ALA A 143 -6.68 6.38 -6.40
N PRO A 144 -5.73 7.09 -7.05
CA PRO A 144 -4.31 6.70 -7.01
C PRO A 144 -3.69 6.73 -5.61
N ILE A 145 -4.14 7.63 -4.74
CA ILE A 145 -3.68 7.72 -3.34
C ILE A 145 -4.22 6.54 -2.53
N VAL A 146 -5.51 6.23 -2.68
CA VAL A 146 -6.11 5.05 -2.03
C VAL A 146 -5.43 3.78 -2.52
N ALA A 147 -5.13 3.69 -3.83
CA ALA A 147 -4.42 2.56 -4.41
C ALA A 147 -3.01 2.40 -3.81
N SER A 148 -2.23 3.48 -3.70
CA SER A 148 -0.89 3.40 -3.11
C SER A 148 -0.92 3.00 -1.63
N LEU A 149 -1.87 3.53 -0.85
CA LEU A 149 -2.06 3.14 0.55
C LEU A 149 -2.46 1.67 0.70
N LEU A 150 -3.39 1.20 -0.13
CA LEU A 150 -3.78 -0.21 -0.17
C LEU A 150 -2.61 -1.11 -0.55
N LEU A 151 -1.79 -0.73 -1.53
CA LEU A 151 -0.59 -1.48 -1.90
C LEU A 151 0.46 -1.50 -0.79
N LEU A 152 0.58 -0.42 -0.02
CA LEU A 152 1.46 -0.35 1.15
C LEU A 152 1.02 -1.34 2.24
N ILE A 153 -0.29 -1.33 2.57
CA ILE A 153 -0.90 -2.30 3.48
C ILE A 153 -0.69 -3.72 2.95
N ASN A 154 -0.88 -3.93 1.65
CA ASN A 154 -0.69 -5.24 1.04
C ASN A 154 0.76 -5.73 1.12
N SER A 155 1.72 -4.81 1.06
CA SER A 155 3.14 -5.14 1.24
C SER A 155 3.41 -5.68 2.64
N VAL A 156 2.77 -5.12 3.67
CA VAL A 156 2.85 -5.66 5.05
C VAL A 156 2.23 -7.05 5.12
N ILE A 157 1.04 -7.25 4.55
CA ILE A 157 0.37 -8.56 4.50
C ILE A 157 1.27 -9.59 3.80
N ALA A 158 1.89 -9.20 2.68
CA ALA A 158 2.78 -10.04 1.89
C ALA A 158 4.06 -10.41 2.65
N LEU A 159 4.66 -9.47 3.39
CA LEU A 159 5.82 -9.72 4.24
C LEU A 159 5.48 -10.65 5.42
N VAL A 160 4.32 -10.46 6.06
CA VAL A 160 3.84 -11.35 7.12
C VAL A 160 3.56 -12.75 6.57
N LEU A 161 2.96 -12.85 5.39
CA LEU A 161 2.77 -14.12 4.68
C LEU A 161 4.12 -14.80 4.43
N TRP A 162 5.11 -14.08 3.90
CA TRP A 162 6.46 -14.59 3.69
C TRP A 162 7.05 -15.13 5.00
N HIS A 163 6.94 -14.37 6.09
CA HIS A 163 7.43 -14.80 7.40
C HIS A 163 6.76 -16.10 7.88
N GLN A 164 5.42 -16.23 7.70
CA GLN A 164 4.71 -17.47 8.01
C GLN A 164 5.22 -18.67 7.20
N LEU A 165 5.58 -18.47 5.94
CA LEU A 165 6.15 -19.53 5.11
C LEU A 165 7.55 -19.94 5.59
N GLN A 166 8.37 -18.98 6.04
CA GLN A 166 9.67 -19.30 6.63
C GLN A 166 9.54 -20.09 7.94
N LEU A 167 8.54 -19.81 8.78
CA LEU A 167 8.28 -20.60 9.98
C LEU A 167 7.87 -22.04 9.62
N LYS A 168 7.04 -22.22 8.58
CA LYS A 168 6.69 -23.54 8.06
C LYS A 168 7.93 -24.33 7.62
N ASP A 169 8.82 -23.69 6.86
CA ASP A 169 10.04 -24.29 6.33
C ASP A 169 11.05 -24.66 7.44
N LYS A 170 10.96 -24.07 8.64
CA LYS A 170 11.82 -24.38 9.80
C LYS A 170 11.28 -25.48 10.71
N ILE A 171 9.97 -25.74 10.67
CA ILE A 171 9.30 -26.75 11.49
C ILE A 171 9.29 -28.12 10.79
N LEU A 172 9.28 -28.13 9.45
CA LEU A 172 9.43 -29.31 8.60
C LEU A 172 10.90 -29.67 8.40
#